data_AF-A0A837F9Q6-F1
#
_entry.id   AF-A0A837F9Q6-F1
#
_cell.length_a   1.000
_cell.length_b   1.000
_cell.length_c   1.000
_cell.angle_alpha   90.00
_cell.angle_beta   90.00
_cell.angle_gamma   90.00
#
_symmetry.space_group_name_H-M   'P 1'
#
loop_
_entity.id
_entity.type
_entity.pdbx_description
1 polymer ?
#
loop_
_entity_poly.entity_id
_entity_poly.type
_entity_poly.pdbx_seq_one_letter_code
_entity_poly.pdbx_strand_id
1 'polypeptide(L)'
;MADDFSPEGQLAQAIPGFKPREPQRQMAHAVAHAIDKAQPLVVEAGTGTGKTYAYLAPALRAKKKVIISTGSKALQDQLYSRDLPTVAKALKYKGRLALLKGRSNYLCLERLEQQALAGG
;
A
#
# COMPACT_ATOMS: atom_id res chain seq x y z
N MET A 1 -4.08 -19.89 -1.10
CA MET A 1 -3.35 -18.67 -1.54
C MET A 1 -1.93 -19.10 -1.80
N ALA A 2 -1.39 -18.85 -2.99
CA ALA A 2 0.06 -18.95 -3.18
C ALA A 2 0.71 -17.98 -2.18
N ASP A 3 1.64 -18.46 -1.38
CA ASP A 3 2.39 -17.62 -0.45
C ASP A 3 3.26 -16.67 -1.27
N ASP A 4 2.74 -15.48 -1.56
CA ASP A 4 3.38 -14.46 -2.40
C ASP A 4 4.80 -14.09 -1.88
N PHE A 5 5.12 -14.40 -0.61
CA PHE A 5 6.37 -14.09 0.09
C PHE A 5 7.33 -15.29 0.22
N SER A 6 6.97 -16.48 -0.27
CA SER A 6 7.89 -17.63 -0.24
C SER A 6 9.10 -17.39 -1.15
N PRO A 7 10.19 -18.17 -1.02
CA PRO A 7 11.35 -18.05 -1.91
C PRO A 7 11.02 -18.20 -3.40
N GLU A 8 9.99 -18.97 -3.72
CA GLU A 8 9.45 -19.20 -5.06
C GLU A 8 8.19 -18.36 -5.33
N GLY A 9 7.82 -17.48 -4.39
CA GLY A 9 6.59 -16.70 -4.41
C GLY A 9 6.62 -15.58 -5.46
N GLN A 10 5.44 -15.02 -5.73
CA GLN A 10 5.26 -14.00 -6.76
C GLN A 10 6.14 -12.75 -6.55
N LEU A 11 6.39 -12.36 -5.29
CA LEU A 11 7.25 -11.22 -4.98
C LEU A 11 8.73 -11.53 -5.21
N ALA A 12 9.18 -12.74 -4.86
CA ALA A 12 10.55 -13.18 -5.09
C ALA A 12 10.90 -13.24 -6.59
N GLN A 13 9.96 -13.67 -7.42
CA GLN A 13 10.13 -13.73 -8.87
C GLN A 13 10.12 -12.34 -9.53
N ALA A 14 9.33 -11.40 -9.01
CA ALA A 14 9.06 -10.13 -9.69
C ALA A 14 9.91 -8.95 -9.19
N ILE A 15 10.50 -9.05 -7.99
CA ILE A 15 11.21 -7.94 -7.34
C ILE A 15 12.70 -8.31 -7.20
N PRO A 16 13.59 -7.67 -7.98
CA PRO A 16 15.03 -7.91 -7.88
C PRO A 16 15.55 -7.67 -6.45
N GLY A 17 16.31 -8.63 -5.93
CA GLY A 17 16.87 -8.55 -4.58
C GLY A 17 15.86 -8.75 -3.45
N PHE A 18 14.63 -9.19 -3.74
CA PHE A 18 13.70 -9.59 -2.70
C PHE A 18 14.24 -10.80 -1.93
N LYS A 19 14.25 -10.68 -0.61
CA LYS A 19 14.63 -11.76 0.30
C LYS A 19 13.42 -12.08 1.18
N PRO A 20 12.88 -13.31 1.11
CA PRO A 20 11.86 -13.78 2.04
C PRO A 20 12.29 -13.58 3.48
N ARG A 21 11.37 -13.12 4.32
CA ARG A 21 11.59 -12.98 5.77
C ARG A 21 10.40 -13.59 6.49
N GLU A 22 10.67 -14.49 7.43
CA GLU A 22 9.61 -15.19 8.16
C GLU A 22 8.66 -14.23 8.92
N PRO A 23 9.14 -13.15 9.60
CA PRO A 23 8.23 -12.18 10.22
C PRO A 23 7.31 -11.48 9.20
N GLN A 24 7.79 -11.24 7.98
CA GLN A 24 6.99 -10.65 6.91
C GLN A 24 5.88 -11.59 6.45
N ARG A 25 6.20 -12.89 6.31
CA ARG A 25 5.25 -13.94 5.95
C ARG A 25 4.17 -14.11 7.02
N GLN A 26 4.58 -14.20 8.29
CA GLN A 26 3.68 -14.30 9.43
C GLN A 26 2.70 -13.12 9.49
N MET A 27 3.21 -11.89 9.36
CA MET A 27 2.37 -10.70 9.31
C MET A 27 1.40 -10.73 8.11
N ALA A 28 1.86 -11.13 6.92
CA ALA A 28 1.00 -11.23 5.74
C ALA A 28 -0.13 -12.24 5.91
N HIS A 29 0.16 -13.41 6.49
CA HIS A 29 -0.84 -14.41 6.82
C HIS A 29 -1.85 -13.91 7.85
N ALA A 30 -1.37 -13.26 8.92
CA ALA A 30 -2.25 -12.68 9.94
C ALA A 30 -3.18 -11.61 9.35
N VAL A 31 -2.65 -10.72 8.52
CA VAL A 31 -3.44 -9.67 7.85
C VAL A 31 -4.46 -10.30 6.88
N ALA A 32 -4.06 -11.27 6.06
CA ALA A 32 -4.97 -11.99 5.17
C ALA A 32 -6.13 -12.61 5.94
N HIS A 33 -5.81 -13.32 7.03
CA HIS A 33 -6.80 -13.96 7.89
C HIS A 33 -7.75 -12.93 8.53
N ALA A 34 -7.22 -11.81 9.03
CA ALA A 34 -8.03 -10.75 9.63
C ALA A 34 -9.01 -10.11 8.63
N ILE A 35 -8.56 -9.86 7.39
CA ILE A 35 -9.41 -9.35 6.31
C ILE A 35 -10.51 -10.35 5.92
N ASP A 36 -10.17 -11.64 5.91
CA ASP A 36 -11.10 -12.70 5.50
C ASP A 36 -12.18 -12.93 6.57
N LYS A 37 -11.78 -12.94 7.84
CA LYS A 37 -12.66 -13.09 9.01
C LYS A 37 -13.34 -11.79 9.47
N ALA A 38 -13.00 -10.65 8.87
CA ALA A 38 -13.49 -9.33 9.26
C ALA A 38 -13.28 -9.02 10.76
N GLN A 39 -12.09 -9.37 11.29
CA GLN A 39 -11.75 -9.17 12.69
C GLN A 39 -10.60 -8.17 12.87
N PRO A 40 -10.54 -7.44 14.00
CA PRO A 40 -9.40 -6.61 14.33
C PRO A 40 -8.11 -7.44 14.49
N LEU A 41 -6.98 -6.84 14.11
CA LEU A 41 -5.65 -7.40 14.31
C LEU A 41 -4.70 -6.28 14.73
N VAL A 42 -3.92 -6.52 15.77
CA VAL A 42 -2.80 -5.66 16.19
C VAL A 42 -1.51 -6.41 15.94
N VAL A 43 -0.58 -5.79 15.22
CA VAL A 43 0.75 -6.35 14.94
C VAL A 43 1.80 -5.32 15.30
N GLU A 44 2.75 -5.71 16.14
CA GLU A 44 3.99 -4.97 16.31
C GLU A 44 5.04 -5.48 15.31
N ALA A 45 5.56 -4.58 14.48
CA ALA A 45 6.54 -4.90 13.46
C ALA A 45 7.70 -3.90 13.49
N GLY A 46 8.88 -4.39 13.87
CA GLY A 46 10.11 -3.59 13.90
C GLY A 46 10.47 -2.98 12.53
N THR A 47 11.37 -2.00 12.52
CA THR A 47 11.95 -1.46 11.28
C THR A 47 12.67 -2.55 10.48
N GLY A 48 12.61 -2.50 9.15
CA GLY A 48 13.28 -3.47 8.28
C GLY A 48 12.57 -4.82 8.11
N THR A 49 11.49 -5.09 8.85
CA THR A 49 10.66 -6.32 8.72
C THR A 49 9.93 -6.45 7.37
N GLY A 50 9.86 -5.37 6.59
CA GLY A 50 9.07 -5.36 5.35
C GLY A 50 7.57 -5.23 5.58
N LYS A 51 7.15 -4.62 6.71
CA LYS A 51 5.76 -4.40 7.11
C LYS A 51 4.86 -3.85 5.99
N THR A 52 5.39 -2.94 5.17
CA THR A 52 4.63 -2.32 4.07
C THR A 52 4.11 -3.36 3.09
N TYR A 53 4.96 -4.27 2.65
CA TYR A 53 4.54 -5.29 1.68
C TYR A 53 3.63 -6.30 2.36
N ALA A 54 3.92 -6.65 3.62
CA ALA A 54 3.16 -7.62 4.40
C ALA A 54 1.67 -7.25 4.54
N TYR A 55 1.30 -5.97 4.62
CA TYR A 55 -0.12 -5.57 4.54
C TYR A 55 -0.62 -5.30 3.12
N LEU A 56 0.24 -4.84 2.20
CA LEU A 56 -0.17 -4.51 0.83
C LEU A 56 -0.57 -5.74 0.02
N ALA A 57 0.24 -6.81 0.06
CA ALA A 57 -0.02 -8.00 -0.73
C ALA A 57 -1.37 -8.64 -0.39
N PRO A 58 -1.69 -8.98 0.88
CA PRO A 58 -3.00 -9.52 1.22
C PRO A 58 -4.14 -8.52 0.97
N ALA A 59 -3.93 -7.21 1.15
CA ALA A 59 -4.93 -6.19 0.81
C ALA A 59 -5.30 -6.21 -0.69
N LEU A 60 -4.32 -6.31 -1.58
CA LEU A 60 -4.54 -6.37 -3.03
C LEU A 60 -5.14 -7.71 -3.47
N ARG A 61 -4.86 -8.80 -2.74
CA ARG A 61 -5.44 -10.13 -2.99
C ARG A 61 -6.85 -10.30 -2.43
N ALA A 62 -7.28 -9.47 -1.48
CA ALA A 62 -8.54 -9.62 -0.77
C ALA A 62 -9.79 -9.55 -1.65
N LYS A 63 -9.69 -9.02 -2.88
CA LYS A 63 -10.84 -8.75 -3.78
C LYS A 63 -11.94 -7.91 -3.10
N LYS A 64 -11.56 -7.11 -2.11
CA LYS A 64 -12.42 -6.19 -1.34
C LYS A 64 -11.90 -4.77 -1.53
N LYS A 65 -12.75 -3.76 -1.25
CA LYS A 65 -12.29 -2.38 -1.13
C LYS A 65 -11.49 -2.26 0.17
N VAL A 66 -10.22 -1.87 0.06
CA VAL A 66 -9.32 -1.68 1.22
C VAL A 66 -8.90 -0.23 1.32
N ILE A 67 -8.91 0.31 2.54
CA ILE A 67 -8.37 1.64 2.87
C ILE A 67 -7.11 1.42 3.68
N ILE A 68 -6.02 2.07 3.28
CA ILE A 68 -4.75 2.05 4.01
C ILE A 68 -4.50 3.47 4.52
N SER A 69 -4.38 3.58 5.85
CA SER A 69 -4.12 4.84 6.55
C SER A 69 -2.69 4.80 7.11
N THR A 70 -2.00 5.94 7.07
CA THR A 70 -0.62 6.09 7.57
C THR A 70 -0.44 7.42 8.29
N GLY A 71 0.61 7.54 9.10
CA GLY A 71 0.76 8.63 10.07
C GLY A 71 1.11 10.00 9.50
N SER A 72 1.60 10.09 8.26
CA SER A 72 1.96 11.39 7.65
C SER A 72 1.76 11.41 6.14
N LYS A 73 1.65 12.62 5.56
CA LYS A 73 1.54 12.81 4.12
C LYS A 73 2.78 12.29 3.37
N ALA A 74 3.96 12.50 3.93
CA ALA A 74 5.21 11.98 3.34
C ALA A 74 5.22 10.45 3.28
N LEU A 75 4.78 9.77 4.36
CA LEU A 75 4.63 8.31 4.35
C LEU A 75 3.56 7.85 3.36
N GLN A 76 2.48 8.61 3.22
CA GLN A 76 1.42 8.33 2.26
C GLN A 76 1.94 8.45 0.82
N ASP A 77 2.73 9.48 0.53
CA ASP A 77 3.33 9.72 -0.78
C ASP A 77 4.37 8.65 -1.10
N GLN A 78 5.21 8.25 -0.13
CA GLN A 78 6.14 7.13 -0.30
C GLN A 78 5.40 5.82 -0.60
N LEU A 79 4.34 5.52 0.17
CA LEU A 79 3.51 4.35 -0.05
C LEU A 79 2.94 4.34 -1.48
N TYR A 80 2.33 5.44 -1.89
CA TYR A 80 1.58 5.52 -3.14
C TYR A 80 2.46 5.60 -4.39
N SER A 81 3.59 6.32 -4.31
CA SER A 81 4.49 6.53 -5.46
C SER A 81 5.51 5.41 -5.66
N ARG A 82 5.85 4.66 -4.61
CA ARG A 82 6.91 3.65 -4.65
C ARG A 82 6.42 2.26 -4.26
N ASP A 83 6.02 2.08 -3.01
CA ASP A 83 5.79 0.74 -2.46
C ASP A 83 4.58 0.04 -3.09
N LEU A 84 3.45 0.74 -3.22
CA LEU A 84 2.22 0.24 -3.80
C LEU A 84 2.38 -0.12 -5.28
N PRO A 85 2.96 0.72 -6.17
CA PRO A 85 3.23 0.35 -7.55
C PRO A 85 4.09 -0.90 -7.69
N THR A 86 5.13 -1.05 -6.87
CA THR A 86 6.00 -2.24 -6.90
C THR A 86 5.22 -3.51 -6.57
N VAL A 87 4.45 -3.53 -5.48
CA VAL A 87 3.67 -4.71 -5.09
C VAL A 87 2.54 -4.97 -6.08
N ALA A 88 1.82 -3.93 -6.53
CA ALA A 88 0.74 -4.08 -7.50
C ALA A 88 1.24 -4.68 -8.84
N LYS A 89 2.40 -4.22 -9.33
CA LYS A 89 3.04 -4.77 -10.53
C LYS A 89 3.45 -6.23 -10.32
N ALA A 90 4.10 -6.54 -9.19
CA ALA A 90 4.52 -7.91 -8.88
C ALA A 90 3.35 -8.89 -8.86
N LEU A 91 2.24 -8.49 -8.23
CA LEU A 91 1.02 -9.31 -8.10
C LEU A 91 0.12 -9.28 -9.33
N LYS A 92 0.51 -8.55 -10.40
CA LYS A 92 -0.29 -8.33 -11.62
C LYS A 92 -1.70 -7.81 -11.28
N TYR A 93 -1.79 -6.91 -10.29
CA TYR A 93 -3.05 -6.35 -9.83
C TYR A 93 -3.68 -5.44 -10.89
N LYS A 94 -4.98 -5.60 -11.13
CA LYS A 94 -5.74 -4.87 -12.17
C LYS A 94 -6.82 -3.95 -11.60
N GLY A 95 -6.95 -3.86 -10.28
CA GLY A 95 -7.96 -3.00 -9.65
C GLY A 95 -7.54 -1.53 -9.63
N ARG A 96 -8.50 -0.67 -9.26
CA ARG A 96 -8.24 0.77 -9.11
C ARG A 96 -7.43 1.06 -7.85
N LEU A 97 -6.44 1.93 -8.00
CA LEU A 97 -5.64 2.50 -6.93
C LEU A 97 -5.90 4.01 -6.92
N ALA A 98 -6.08 4.59 -5.74
CA ALA A 98 -6.35 6.02 -5.60
C ALA A 98 -5.72 6.55 -4.32
N LEU A 99 -5.29 7.81 -4.37
CA LEU A 99 -4.73 8.54 -3.24
C LEU A 99 -5.77 9.54 -2.71
N LEU A 100 -6.12 9.41 -1.43
CA LEU A 100 -7.04 10.31 -0.76
C LEU A 100 -6.28 11.24 0.19
N LYS A 101 -6.37 12.55 -0.05
CA LYS A 101 -5.86 13.59 0.84
C LYS A 101 -7.01 14.48 1.33
N GLY A 102 -6.78 15.23 2.41
CA GLY A 102 -7.73 16.26 2.83
C GLY A 102 -7.85 17.37 1.78
N ARG A 103 -9.02 18.01 1.68
CA ARG A 103 -9.33 19.05 0.67
C ARG A 103 -8.27 20.15 0.56
N SER A 104 -7.65 20.55 1.68
CA SER A 104 -6.59 21.57 1.72
C SER A 104 -5.29 21.17 1.00
N ASN A 105 -5.20 19.94 0.48
CA ASN A 105 -4.04 19.44 -0.28
C ASN A 105 -4.29 19.44 -1.79
N TYR A 106 -5.39 20.03 -2.25
CA TYR A 106 -5.72 20.17 -3.65
C TYR A 106 -5.79 21.65 -4.02
N LEU A 107 -5.34 21.98 -5.24
CA LEU A 107 -5.43 23.32 -5.78
C LEU A 107 -6.90 23.69 -5.97
N CYS A 108 -7.29 24.85 -5.44
CA CYS A 108 -8.61 25.42 -5.69
C CYS A 108 -8.53 26.22 -7.00
N LEU A 109 -9.14 25.68 -8.06
CA LEU A 109 -9.09 26.27 -9.40
C LEU A 109 -9.71 27.67 -9.44
N GLU A 110 -10.82 27.89 -8.74
CA GLU A 110 -11.47 29.21 -8.62
C GLU A 110 -10.53 30.27 -8.02
N ARG A 111 -9.83 29.92 -6.92
CA ARG A 111 -8.87 30.84 -6.28
C ARG A 111 -7.66 31.11 -7.18
N LEU A 112 -7.22 30.11 -7.94
CA LEU A 112 -6.15 30.26 -8.92
C LEU A 112 -6.56 31.24 -10.02
N GLU A 113 -7.76 31.08 -10.57
CA GLU A 113 -8.29 31.96 -11.62
C GLU A 113 -8.44 33.40 -11.12
N GLN A 114 -8.96 33.61 -9.90
CA GLN A 114 -9.07 34.94 -9.29
C GLN A 114 -7.71 35.64 -9.14
N GLN A 115 -6.68 34.91 -8.70
CA GLN A 115 -5.32 35.48 -8.58
C GLN A 115 -4.67 35.73 -9.94
N ALA A 116 -4.92 34.88 -10.94
CA ALA A 116 -4.39 35.08 -12.29
C ALA A 116 -4.99 36.33 -12.97
N LEU A 117 -6.28 36.62 -12.74
CA LEU A 117 -6.95 37.80 -13.29
C LEU A 117 -6.59 39.11 -12.57
N ALA A 118 -6.23 39.06 -11.29
CA ALA A 118 -5.85 40.23 -10.50
C ALA A 118 -4.38 40.68 -10.69
N GLY A 119 -3.59 39.92 -11.45
CA GLY A 119 -2.16 40.15 -11.69
C GLY A 119 -1.80 40.71 -13.07
N GLY A 120 -2.73 41.41 -13.74
CA GLY A 120 -2.51 42.13 -15.00
C GLY A 120 -2.41 43.64 -14.80
#